data_AF-A0A378LCU2-F1
#
_entry.id   AF-A0A378LCU2-F1
#
_cell.length_a   1.000
_cell.length_b   1.000
_cell.length_c   1.000
_cell.angle_alpha   90.00
_cell.angle_beta   90.00
_cell.angle_gamma   90.00
#
_symmetry.space_group_name_H-M   'P 1'
#
loop_
_entity.id
_entity.type
_entity.pdbx_description
1 polymer ?
#
loop_
_entity_poly.entity_id
_entity_poly.type
_entity_poly.pdbx_seq_one_letter_code
_entity_poly.pdbx_strand_id
1 'polypeptide(L)'
;MFSVEHKSEEQWIPLNTEELNTHKASFRYSDLDIESENKKMNFEGKKALLFISVGQAYHEKGKFLATIELVNKHPFARCDIVLADTLQKHNHYGRLGEEKAYIFAKEAGDLWLERSALALSKLNVPHSIIRWDDFLFHEEYAGLKERIDAAYNENEEYRAALHTNVLTLLIV
;
A
#
# COMPACT_ATOMS: atom_id res chain seq x y z
N MET A 1 47.54 -15.85 -12.78
CA MET A 1 46.73 -16.80 -11.98
C MET A 1 46.26 -16.07 -10.73
N PHE A 2 45.10 -15.41 -10.78
CA PHE A 2 44.30 -15.02 -9.61
C PHE A 2 42.87 -14.85 -10.10
N SER A 3 42.05 -15.88 -9.85
CA SER A 3 40.60 -15.84 -10.02
C SER A 3 40.02 -15.24 -8.75
N VAL A 4 39.16 -14.22 -8.88
CA VAL A 4 38.29 -13.76 -7.80
C VAL A 4 36.87 -13.92 -8.31
N GLU A 5 36.31 -15.11 -8.09
CA GLU A 5 34.87 -15.31 -8.13
C GLU A 5 34.28 -14.66 -6.87
N HIS A 6 33.57 -13.55 -7.04
CA HIS A 6 32.60 -13.09 -6.04
C HIS A 6 31.25 -13.73 -6.35
N LYS A 7 31.00 -14.89 -5.72
CA LYS A 7 29.65 -15.40 -5.53
C LYS A 7 29.06 -14.73 -4.30
N SER A 8 28.23 -13.71 -4.48
CA SER A 8 27.28 -13.31 -3.46
C SER A 8 26.05 -14.21 -3.60
N GLU A 9 26.12 -15.40 -3.01
CA GLU A 9 24.92 -16.18 -2.70
C GLU A 9 24.23 -15.46 -1.54
N GLU A 10 23.23 -14.61 -1.85
CA GLU A 10 22.27 -14.18 -0.86
C GLU A 10 21.54 -15.43 -0.35
N GLN A 11 21.90 -15.84 0.86
CA GLN A 11 21.30 -16.97 1.54
C GLN A 11 19.81 -16.70 1.72
N TRP A 12 18.99 -17.47 0.98
CA TRP A 12 17.55 -17.50 1.18
C TRP A 12 17.26 -18.14 2.54
N ILE A 13 17.12 -17.31 3.58
CA ILE A 13 16.71 -17.76 4.91
C ILE A 13 15.24 -18.15 4.82
N PRO A 14 14.86 -19.42 5.07
CA PRO A 14 13.47 -19.82 5.07
C PRO A 14 12.71 -18.98 6.10
N LEU A 15 11.61 -18.36 5.68
CA LEU A 15 10.78 -17.52 6.52
C LEU A 15 10.28 -18.36 7.72
N ASN A 16 10.72 -18.04 8.94
CA ASN A 16 10.25 -18.71 10.15
C ASN A 16 8.76 -18.41 10.35
N THR A 17 7.92 -19.44 10.23
CA THR A 17 6.46 -19.33 10.37
C THR A 17 6.01 -18.92 11.77
N GLU A 18 6.85 -19.11 12.80
CA GLU A 18 6.55 -18.67 14.17
C GLU A 18 6.60 -17.14 14.31
N GLU A 19 7.51 -16.44 13.63
CA GLU A 19 7.60 -14.97 13.69
C GLU A 19 6.38 -14.28 13.04
N LEU A 20 5.76 -14.95 12.07
CA LEU A 20 4.63 -14.43 11.32
C LEU A 20 3.31 -14.46 12.11
N ASN A 21 3.13 -15.43 13.01
CA ASN A 21 1.89 -15.65 13.76
C ASN A 21 1.80 -14.85 15.08
N THR A 22 2.68 -13.86 15.26
CA THR A 22 2.75 -13.05 16.48
C THR A 22 1.74 -11.90 16.55
N HIS A 23 1.06 -11.60 15.44
CA HIS A 23 0.22 -10.42 15.30
C HIS A 23 -1.26 -10.76 15.18
N LYS A 24 -2.12 -9.84 15.65
CA LYS A 24 -3.57 -9.86 15.42
C LYS A 24 -3.99 -8.51 14.87
N ALA A 25 -4.85 -8.51 13.85
CA ALA A 25 -5.46 -7.32 13.30
C ALA A 25 -6.95 -7.26 13.70
N SER A 26 -7.46 -6.06 13.88
CA SER A 26 -8.89 -5.78 14.06
C SER A 26 -9.23 -4.45 13.39
N PHE A 27 -10.48 -4.30 12.94
CA PHE A 27 -10.95 -3.01 12.48
C PHE A 27 -11.02 -2.02 13.65
N ARG A 28 -10.56 -0.79 13.40
CA ARG A 28 -10.72 0.36 14.28
C ARG A 28 -11.48 1.44 13.53
N TYR A 29 -12.30 2.19 14.24
CA TYR A 29 -13.17 3.22 13.67
C TYR A 29 -12.87 4.55 14.36
N SER A 30 -12.93 5.62 13.59
CA SER A 30 -12.96 6.99 14.09
C SER A 30 -14.40 7.48 14.21
N ASP A 31 -14.63 8.58 14.92
CA ASP A 31 -15.96 9.17 15.08
C ASP A 31 -16.58 9.60 13.73
N LEU A 32 -15.77 9.77 12.69
CA LEU A 32 -16.22 10.06 11.31
C LEU A 32 -16.81 8.83 10.59
N ASP A 33 -16.53 7.62 11.07
CA ASP A 33 -16.99 6.36 10.47
C ASP A 33 -18.36 5.91 10.99
N ILE A 34 -18.89 6.61 12.02
CA ILE A 34 -20.04 6.19 12.81
C ILE A 34 -21.18 7.20 12.63
N GLU A 35 -21.96 7.08 11.55
CA GLU A 35 -23.26 7.78 11.47
C GLU A 35 -24.31 7.23 12.48
N SER A 36 -24.00 6.17 13.23
CA SER A 36 -24.80 5.77 14.40
C SER A 36 -24.03 4.76 15.27
N GLU A 37 -24.02 4.96 16.59
CA GLU A 37 -23.25 4.21 17.60
C GLU A 37 -23.46 2.68 17.65
N ASN A 38 -24.31 2.08 16.79
CA ASN A 38 -24.71 0.67 16.91
C ASN A 38 -24.77 -0.13 15.59
N LYS A 39 -24.25 0.39 14.47
CA LYS A 39 -24.31 -0.36 13.20
C LYS A 39 -23.14 -1.35 13.10
N LYS A 40 -23.40 -2.64 13.37
CA LYS A 40 -22.45 -3.72 13.01
C LYS A 40 -22.17 -3.61 11.51
N MET A 41 -20.90 -3.39 11.15
CA MET A 41 -20.50 -3.32 9.75
C MET A 41 -20.80 -4.64 9.05
N ASN A 42 -21.60 -4.55 8.00
CA ASN A 42 -21.85 -5.67 7.11
C ASN A 42 -20.88 -5.55 5.92
N PHE A 43 -19.99 -6.52 5.78
CA PHE A 43 -19.05 -6.63 4.67
C PHE A 43 -19.55 -7.55 3.56
N GLU A 44 -20.71 -8.21 3.76
CA GLU A 44 -21.30 -9.15 2.82
C GLU A 44 -21.44 -8.54 1.42
N GLY A 45 -20.89 -9.22 0.42
CA GLY A 45 -20.99 -8.79 -0.97
C GLY A 45 -20.14 -7.56 -1.34
N LYS A 46 -19.41 -6.96 -0.40
CA LYS A 46 -18.64 -5.73 -0.65
C LYS A 46 -17.27 -6.01 -1.25
N LYS A 47 -16.77 -5.04 -2.02
CA LYS A 47 -15.39 -4.98 -2.48
C LYS A 47 -14.55 -4.10 -1.53
N ALA A 48 -13.41 -4.60 -1.11
CA ALA A 48 -12.37 -3.85 -0.42
C ALA A 48 -11.22 -3.50 -1.37
N LEU A 49 -10.56 -2.37 -1.08
CA LEU A 49 -9.27 -2.00 -1.66
C LEU A 49 -8.27 -1.87 -0.51
N LEU A 50 -7.22 -2.68 -0.52
CA LEU A 50 -6.14 -2.62 0.47
C LEU A 50 -4.96 -1.87 -0.12
N PHE A 51 -4.83 -0.59 0.22
CA PHE A 51 -3.73 0.25 -0.21
C PHE A 51 -2.45 -0.07 0.56
N ILE A 52 -1.38 -0.34 -0.19
CA ILE A 52 -0.05 -0.66 0.33
C ILE A 52 0.88 0.50 -0.01
N SER A 53 1.24 1.26 1.02
CA SER A 53 2.39 2.16 0.94
C SER A 53 3.67 1.33 1.16
N VAL A 54 4.47 1.18 0.11
CA VAL A 54 5.75 0.42 0.15
C VAL A 54 6.71 1.04 1.19
N GLY A 55 7.56 0.23 1.81
CA GLY A 55 8.51 0.71 2.82
C GLY A 55 7.92 1.01 4.21
N GLN A 56 6.59 0.93 4.37
CA GLN A 56 5.94 1.08 5.68
C GLN A 56 5.95 -0.24 6.45
N ALA A 57 6.50 -0.23 7.67
CA ALA A 57 6.68 -1.45 8.48
C ALA A 57 5.37 -2.18 8.83
N TYR A 58 4.22 -1.50 8.79
CA TYR A 58 2.91 -2.13 9.03
C TYR A 58 2.34 -2.88 7.82
N HIS A 59 2.92 -2.70 6.63
CA HIS A 59 2.62 -3.48 5.43
C HIS A 59 3.61 -4.62 5.19
N GLU A 60 4.39 -5.00 6.20
CA GLU A 60 5.43 -6.01 6.08
C GLU A 60 5.17 -7.20 7.03
N LYS A 61 5.66 -8.38 6.64
CA LYS A 61 5.76 -9.59 7.48
C LYS A 61 4.45 -9.93 8.23
N GLY A 62 4.54 -10.22 9.53
CA GLY A 62 3.44 -10.69 10.35
C GLY A 62 2.28 -9.71 10.46
N LYS A 63 2.52 -8.39 10.35
CA LYS A 63 1.44 -7.39 10.37
C LYS A 63 0.59 -7.47 9.11
N PHE A 64 1.22 -7.54 7.94
CA PHE A 64 0.50 -7.72 6.69
C PHE A 64 -0.24 -9.06 6.65
N LEU A 65 0.40 -10.14 7.11
CA LEU A 65 -0.26 -11.44 7.22
C LEU A 65 -1.50 -11.39 8.13
N ALA A 66 -1.42 -10.76 9.30
CA ALA A 66 -2.56 -10.61 10.20
C ALA A 66 -3.71 -9.81 9.54
N THR A 67 -3.40 -8.82 8.70
CA THR A 67 -4.40 -8.10 7.89
C THR A 67 -5.06 -9.01 6.86
N ILE A 68 -4.30 -9.84 6.14
CA ILE A 68 -4.86 -10.83 5.20
C ILE A 68 -5.77 -11.82 5.93
N GLU A 69 -5.35 -12.30 7.10
CA GLU A 69 -6.17 -13.19 7.93
C GLU A 69 -7.45 -12.51 8.42
N LEU A 70 -7.41 -11.22 8.74
CA LEU A 70 -8.60 -10.45 9.08
C LEU A 70 -9.54 -10.38 7.88
N VAL A 71 -9.04 -10.01 6.69
CA VAL A 71 -9.85 -9.94 5.46
C VAL A 71 -10.54 -11.28 5.19
N ASN A 72 -9.83 -12.40 5.29
CA ASN A 72 -10.38 -13.74 5.08
C ASN A 72 -11.49 -14.12 6.09
N LYS A 73 -11.50 -13.53 7.30
CA LYS A 73 -12.51 -13.81 8.32
C LYS A 73 -13.84 -13.09 8.06
N HIS A 74 -13.88 -12.17 7.10
CA HIS A 74 -15.06 -11.36 6.80
C HIS A 74 -15.58 -11.64 5.39
N PRO A 75 -16.91 -11.52 5.16
CA PRO A 75 -17.55 -11.96 3.92
C PRO A 75 -17.41 -10.93 2.79
N PHE A 76 -16.20 -10.48 2.50
CA PHE A 76 -15.92 -9.66 1.32
C PHE A 76 -16.12 -10.48 0.05
N ALA A 77 -16.78 -9.90 -0.95
CA ALA A 77 -16.88 -10.51 -2.29
C ALA A 77 -15.55 -10.42 -3.04
N ARG A 78 -14.76 -9.37 -2.78
CA ARG A 78 -13.48 -9.10 -3.45
C ARG A 78 -12.59 -8.22 -2.57
N CYS A 79 -11.27 -8.41 -2.63
CA CYS A 79 -10.31 -7.52 -1.98
C CYS A 79 -9.11 -7.27 -2.89
N ASP A 80 -9.06 -6.14 -3.59
CA ASP A 80 -7.90 -5.84 -4.44
C ASP A 80 -6.78 -5.20 -3.63
N ILE A 81 -5.53 -5.59 -3.92
CA ILE A 81 -4.33 -5.02 -3.32
C ILE A 81 -3.86 -3.89 -4.23
N VAL A 82 -3.84 -2.66 -3.73
CA VAL A 82 -3.35 -1.50 -4.48
C VAL A 82 -1.95 -1.15 -4.00
N LEU A 83 -0.94 -1.43 -4.83
CA LEU A 83 0.45 -1.13 -4.52
C LEU A 83 0.78 0.30 -4.92
N ALA A 84 0.90 1.19 -3.94
CA ALA A 84 1.28 2.60 -4.14
C ALA A 84 2.82 2.72 -4.25
N ASP A 85 3.43 1.97 -5.17
CA ASP A 85 4.88 1.90 -5.38
C ASP A 85 5.40 3.15 -6.09
N THR A 86 5.11 3.33 -7.37
CA THR A 86 5.66 4.44 -8.18
C THR A 86 5.19 5.81 -7.72
N LEU A 87 4.12 5.89 -6.90
CA LEU A 87 3.74 7.11 -6.19
C LEU A 87 4.87 7.65 -5.32
N GLN A 88 5.67 6.77 -4.72
CA GLN A 88 6.78 7.15 -3.84
C GLN A 88 7.95 7.80 -4.56
N LYS A 89 7.96 7.80 -5.91
CA LYS A 89 8.99 8.52 -6.69
C LYS A 89 9.06 10.00 -6.29
N HIS A 90 7.93 10.61 -5.91
CA HIS A 90 7.88 12.01 -5.49
C HIS A 90 8.68 12.26 -4.21
N ASN A 91 8.76 11.28 -3.31
CA ASN A 91 9.55 11.36 -2.07
C ASN A 91 11.06 11.26 -2.34
N HIS A 92 11.45 10.64 -3.45
CA HIS A 92 12.85 10.43 -3.82
C HIS A 92 13.36 11.39 -4.91
N TYR A 93 12.45 12.15 -5.52
CA TYR A 93 12.72 13.05 -6.65
C TYR A 93 13.89 14.00 -6.36
N GLY A 94 13.88 14.67 -5.19
CA GLY A 94 14.93 15.63 -4.84
C GLY A 94 16.33 15.02 -4.64
N ARG A 95 16.41 13.71 -4.32
CA ARG A 95 17.67 13.01 -4.08
C ARG A 95 18.21 12.31 -5.32
N LEU A 96 17.33 11.68 -6.09
CA LEU A 96 17.72 10.78 -7.18
C LEU A 96 17.48 11.37 -8.57
N GLY A 97 16.66 12.41 -8.69
CA GLY A 97 16.09 12.86 -9.96
C GLY A 97 14.92 11.99 -10.41
N GLU A 98 14.15 12.48 -11.39
CA GLU A 98 12.86 11.89 -11.79
C GLU A 98 12.95 10.42 -12.21
N GLU A 99 13.77 10.14 -13.23
CA GLU A 99 13.88 8.81 -13.83
C GLU A 99 14.38 7.77 -12.81
N LYS A 100 15.45 8.10 -12.08
CA LYS A 100 16.01 7.20 -11.06
C LYS A 100 15.06 7.01 -9.88
N ALA A 101 14.31 8.04 -9.48
CA ALA A 101 13.29 7.91 -8.44
C ALA A 101 12.14 7.00 -8.87
N TYR A 102 11.72 7.07 -10.14
CA TYR A 102 10.71 6.18 -10.70
C TYR A 102 11.20 4.72 -10.70
N ILE A 103 12.41 4.46 -11.22
CA ILE A 103 13.00 3.11 -11.26
C ILE A 103 13.11 2.55 -9.85
N PHE A 104 13.68 3.32 -8.92
CA PHE A 104 13.82 2.93 -7.53
C PHE A 104 12.47 2.57 -6.87
N ALA A 105 11.44 3.40 -7.08
CA ALA A 105 10.13 3.18 -6.50
C ALA A 105 9.45 1.92 -7.06
N LYS A 106 9.60 1.67 -8.37
CA LYS A 106 9.09 0.47 -9.03
C LYS A 106 9.75 -0.80 -8.50
N GLU A 107 11.08 -0.80 -8.43
CA GLU A 107 11.88 -1.92 -7.88
C GLU A 107 11.53 -2.19 -6.41
N ALA A 108 11.30 -1.14 -5.62
CA ALA A 108 10.85 -1.30 -4.23
C ALA A 108 9.50 -2.02 -4.14
N GLY A 109 8.59 -1.74 -5.08
CA GLY A 109 7.32 -2.45 -5.23
C GLY A 109 7.50 -3.92 -5.61
N ASP A 110 8.39 -4.21 -6.55
CA ASP A 110 8.72 -5.59 -6.97
C ASP A 110 9.25 -6.41 -5.78
N LEU A 111 10.22 -5.86 -5.06
CA LEU A 111 10.78 -6.50 -3.87
C LEU A 111 9.73 -6.68 -2.76
N TRP A 112 8.77 -5.76 -2.62
CA TRP A 112 7.67 -5.92 -1.66
C TRP A 112 6.78 -7.12 -2.02
N LEU A 113 6.49 -7.32 -3.30
CA LEU A 113 5.70 -8.47 -3.76
C LEU A 113 6.41 -9.79 -3.45
N GLU A 114 7.72 -9.86 -3.68
CA GLU A 114 8.54 -11.04 -3.35
C GLU A 114 8.48 -11.35 -1.86
N ARG A 115 8.72 -10.35 -1.00
CA ARG A 115 8.67 -10.53 0.46
C ARG A 115 7.27 -10.89 0.97
N SER A 116 6.23 -10.42 0.28
CA SER A 116 4.83 -10.59 0.69
C SER A 116 4.15 -11.80 0.05
N ALA A 117 4.83 -12.53 -0.84
CA ALA A 117 4.28 -13.64 -1.62
C ALA A 117 3.56 -14.68 -0.74
N LEU A 118 4.12 -15.01 0.44
CA LEU A 118 3.50 -15.95 1.37
C LEU A 118 2.19 -15.43 1.99
N ALA A 119 2.11 -14.14 2.29
CA ALA A 119 0.88 -13.55 2.83
C ALA A 119 -0.18 -13.44 1.73
N LEU A 120 0.23 -13.03 0.52
CA LEU A 120 -0.65 -12.93 -0.64
C LEU A 120 -1.22 -14.29 -1.04
N SER A 121 -0.43 -15.37 -1.01
CA SER A 121 -0.92 -16.72 -1.32
C SER A 121 -1.97 -17.26 -0.34
N LYS A 122 -2.09 -16.64 0.84
CA LYS A 122 -3.12 -16.97 1.83
C LYS A 122 -4.40 -16.14 1.68
N LEU A 123 -4.47 -15.17 0.78
CA LEU A 123 -5.69 -14.39 0.56
C LEU A 123 -6.69 -15.22 -0.25
N ASN A 124 -7.77 -15.65 0.42
CA ASN A 124 -8.73 -16.59 -0.15
C ASN A 124 -9.91 -15.90 -0.87
N VAL A 125 -10.09 -14.61 -0.60
CA VAL A 125 -11.08 -13.77 -1.29
C VAL A 125 -10.58 -13.48 -2.72
N PRO A 126 -11.46 -13.46 -3.74
CA PRO A 126 -11.07 -13.02 -5.08
C PRO A 126 -10.35 -11.68 -5.06
N HIS A 127 -9.23 -11.57 -5.77
CA HIS A 127 -8.39 -10.39 -5.73
C HIS A 127 -7.56 -10.23 -7.00
N SER A 128 -7.09 -9.00 -7.20
CA SER A 128 -6.01 -8.67 -8.12
C SER A 128 -5.06 -7.70 -7.43
N ILE A 129 -3.82 -7.68 -7.91
CA ILE A 129 -2.82 -6.69 -7.52
C ILE A 129 -2.84 -5.60 -8.59
N ILE A 130 -3.06 -4.36 -8.17
CA ILE A 130 -3.10 -3.18 -9.02
C ILE A 130 -1.92 -2.31 -8.63
N ARG A 131 -1.08 -1.94 -9.60
CA ARG A 131 0.07 -1.05 -9.42
C ARG A 131 -0.38 0.40 -9.50
N TRP A 132 0.39 1.31 -8.91
CA TRP A 132 0.04 2.73 -8.97
C TRP A 132 0.02 3.27 -10.41
N ASP A 133 0.93 2.77 -11.24
CA ASP A 133 1.01 3.09 -12.67
C ASP A 133 -0.29 2.74 -13.42
N ASP A 134 -1.00 1.68 -13.03
CA ASP A 134 -2.27 1.30 -13.67
C ASP A 134 -3.33 2.41 -13.51
N PHE A 135 -3.33 3.12 -12.38
CA PHE A 135 -4.18 4.29 -12.19
C PHE A 135 -3.64 5.53 -12.90
N LEU A 136 -2.32 5.73 -12.88
CA LEU A 136 -1.68 6.90 -13.51
C LEU A 136 -1.90 6.93 -15.03
N PHE A 137 -1.93 5.76 -15.66
CA PHE A 137 -2.14 5.60 -17.10
C PHE A 137 -3.59 5.33 -17.49
N HIS A 138 -4.53 5.35 -16.53
CA HIS A 138 -5.95 5.22 -16.83
C HIS A 138 -6.44 6.43 -17.62
N GLU A 139 -7.30 6.21 -18.63
CA GLU A 139 -7.78 7.25 -19.54
C GLU A 139 -8.47 8.41 -18.81
N GLU A 140 -9.20 8.10 -17.73
CA GLU A 140 -9.90 9.11 -16.91
C GLU A 140 -8.98 9.89 -15.96
N TYR A 141 -7.72 9.46 -15.77
CA TYR A 141 -6.84 10.05 -14.76
C TYR A 141 -6.65 11.55 -14.96
N ALA A 142 -6.45 11.99 -16.22
CA ALA A 142 -6.25 13.41 -16.53
C ALA A 142 -7.44 14.27 -16.09
N GLY A 143 -8.67 13.86 -16.45
CA GLY A 143 -9.88 14.59 -16.08
C GLY A 143 -10.16 14.56 -14.57
N LEU A 144 -9.86 13.45 -13.90
CA LEU A 144 -9.96 13.38 -12.44
C LEU A 144 -8.94 14.28 -11.75
N LYS A 145 -7.71 14.33 -12.26
CA LYS A 145 -6.66 15.22 -11.75
C LYS A 145 -7.06 16.69 -11.89
N GLU A 146 -7.60 17.10 -13.04
CA GLU A 146 -8.07 18.48 -13.25
C GLU A 146 -9.14 18.88 -12.21
N ARG A 147 -10.04 17.96 -11.85
CA ARG A 147 -11.06 18.21 -10.81
C ARG A 147 -10.44 18.39 -9.42
N ILE A 148 -9.41 17.61 -9.09
CA ILE A 148 -8.68 17.76 -7.83
C ILE A 148 -7.90 19.08 -7.81
N ASP A 149 -7.25 19.44 -8.93
CA ASP A 149 -6.52 20.71 -9.06
C ASP A 149 -7.48 21.92 -8.93
N ALA A 150 -8.66 21.86 -9.57
CA ALA A 150 -9.69 22.89 -9.43
C ALA A 150 -10.15 23.01 -7.97
N ALA A 151 -10.48 21.88 -7.32
CA ALA A 151 -10.88 21.89 -5.92
C ALA A 151 -9.78 22.46 -5.01
N TYR A 152 -8.51 22.16 -5.25
CA TYR A 152 -7.38 22.73 -4.50
C TYR A 152 -7.26 24.24 -4.68
N ASN A 153 -7.51 24.75 -5.88
CA ASN A 153 -7.41 26.19 -6.16
C ASN A 153 -8.61 26.98 -5.62
N GLU A 154 -9.81 26.40 -5.70
CA GLU A 154 -11.08 27.08 -5.44
C GLU A 154 -11.62 26.88 -4.02
N ASN A 155 -11.34 25.74 -3.39
CA ASN A 155 -11.81 25.43 -2.04
C ASN A 155 -10.68 25.64 -1.01
N GLU A 156 -10.77 26.75 -0.27
CA GLU A 156 -9.76 27.13 0.72
C GLU A 156 -9.63 26.13 1.87
N GLU A 157 -10.74 25.57 2.35
CA GLU A 157 -10.74 24.57 3.42
C GLU A 157 -10.05 23.28 2.96
N TYR A 158 -10.35 22.83 1.75
CA TYR A 158 -9.71 21.66 1.16
C TYR A 158 -8.19 21.88 0.97
N ARG A 159 -7.80 23.06 0.47
CA ARG A 159 -6.40 23.44 0.34
C ARG A 159 -5.68 23.46 1.68
N ALA A 160 -6.29 24.06 2.71
CA ALA A 160 -5.73 24.13 4.06
C ALA A 160 -5.58 22.73 4.69
N ALA A 161 -6.56 21.84 4.47
CA ALA A 161 -6.48 20.45 4.92
C ALA A 161 -5.32 19.70 4.24
N LEU A 162 -5.13 19.88 2.94
CA LEU A 162 -4.00 19.29 2.21
C LEU A 162 -2.65 19.83 2.69
N HIS A 163 -2.52 21.14 2.93
CA HIS A 163 -1.29 21.72 3.49
C HIS A 163 -0.97 21.15 4.86
N THR A 164 -1.99 21.00 5.72
CA THR A 164 -1.83 20.37 7.04
C THR A 164 -1.34 18.93 6.91
N ASN A 165 -1.86 18.17 5.95
CA ASN A 165 -1.42 16.80 5.68
C ASN A 165 0.05 16.74 5.23
N VAL A 166 0.44 17.59 4.27
CA VAL A 166 1.84 17.69 3.79
C VAL A 166 2.79 18.02 4.94
N LEU A 167 2.44 18.99 5.78
CA LEU A 167 3.26 19.37 6.94
C LEU A 167 3.40 18.21 7.93
N THR A 168 2.31 17.50 8.23
CA THR A 168 2.33 16.34 9.12
C THR A 168 3.24 15.24 8.58
N LEU A 169 3.22 15.00 7.28
CA LEU A 169 4.00 13.93 6.64
C LEU A 169 5.50 14.24 6.59
N LEU A 170 5.89 15.52 6.50
CA LEU A 170 7.29 15.97 6.45
C LEU A 170 7.96 16.15 7.82
N ILE A 171 7.18 16.15 8.91
CA ILE A 171 7.70 16.33 10.29
C ILE A 171 8.14 14.98 10.92
N VAL A 172 7.82 13.85 10.30
CA VAL A 172 8.21 12.50 10.74
C VAL A 172 9.50 12.05 10.05
#